data_AF-A0A848WI42-F1
#
_entry.id   AF-A0A848WI42-F1
#
_cell.length_a   1.000
_cell.length_b   1.000
_cell.length_c   1.000
_cell.angle_alpha   90.00
_cell.angle_beta   90.00
_cell.angle_gamma   90.00
#
_symmetry.space_group_name_H-M   'P 1'
#
loop_
_entity.id
_entity.type
_entity.pdbx_description
1 polymer ?
#
loop_
_entity_poly.entity_id
_entity_poly.type
_entity_poly.pdbx_seq_one_letter_code
_entity_poly.pdbx_strand_id
1 'polypeptide(L)' 'MQHTLQNQIARIVVDRHLSLHDAESVILNKVTLTLSPVARSRCKDSHDRLCKAIKEDRHIYGLTTGFGPLA' A
#
# COMPACT_ATOMS: atom_id res chain seq x y z
N MET A 1 -18.81 34.34 -18.32
CA MET A 1 -18.53 32.91 -18.53
C MET A 1 -17.18 32.59 -17.89
N GLN A 2 -17.20 32.12 -16.64
CA GLN A 2 -15.98 31.73 -15.91
C GLN A 2 -15.64 30.29 -16.30
N HIS A 3 -14.51 30.10 -16.99
CA HIS A 3 -13.96 28.77 -17.24
C HIS A 3 -13.39 28.22 -15.93
N THR A 4 -14.12 27.31 -15.28
CA THR A 4 -13.58 26.49 -14.20
C THR A 4 -12.59 25.51 -14.82
N LEU A 5 -11.30 25.85 -14.80
CA LEU A 5 -10.21 24.91 -15.07
C LEU A 5 -10.22 23.85 -13.96
N GLN A 6 -10.88 22.72 -14.23
CA GLN A 6 -10.70 21.51 -13.41
C GLN A 6 -9.25 21.08 -13.56
N ASN A 7 -8.42 21.47 -12.59
CA ASN A 7 -7.04 21.04 -12.47
C ASN A 7 -7.05 19.51 -12.33
N GLN A 8 -6.78 18.80 -13.43
CA GLN A 8 -6.60 17.35 -13.40
C GLN A 8 -5.27 17.07 -12.71
N ILE A 9 -5.32 16.77 -11.41
CA ILE A 9 -4.15 16.29 -10.67
C ILE A 9 -3.69 14.98 -11.32
N ALA A 10 -2.43 14.93 -11.75
CA ALA A 10 -1.86 13.75 -12.40
C ALA A 10 -1.90 12.54 -11.45
N ARG A 11 -1.91 11.33 -12.03
CA ARG A 11 -2.05 10.08 -11.28
C ARG A 11 -0.93 9.11 -11.60
N ILE A 12 -0.30 8.58 -10.57
CA ILE A 12 0.68 7.50 -10.67
C ILE A 12 -0.01 6.19 -10.29
N VAL A 13 0.17 5.16 -11.12
CA VAL A 13 -0.29 3.79 -10.85
C VAL A 13 0.89 2.97 -10.33
N VAL A 14 0.84 2.63 -9.05
CA VAL A 14 1.91 1.94 -8.34
C VAL A 14 1.74 0.43 -8.45
N ASP A 15 2.80 -0.28 -8.85
CA ASP A 15 2.84 -1.74 -8.80
C ASP A 15 3.90 -2.27 -7.80
N ARG A 16 5.18 -2.06 -8.13
CA ARG A 16 6.32 -2.52 -7.30
C ARG A 16 7.32 -1.43 -6.97
N HIS A 17 7.49 -0.46 -7.87
CA HIS A 17 8.51 0.57 -7.77
C HIS A 17 7.88 1.96 -7.72
N LEU A 18 8.53 2.84 -6.97
CA LEU A 18 8.33 4.28 -6.95
C LEU A 18 9.73 4.90 -6.91
N SER A 19 9.97 5.91 -7.74
CA SER A 19 11.20 6.68 -7.68
C SER A 19 11.14 7.72 -6.54
N LEU A 20 12.28 8.29 -6.17
CA LEU A 20 12.31 9.41 -5.21
C LEU A 20 11.56 10.64 -5.74
N HIS A 21 11.60 10.86 -7.06
CA HIS A 21 10.87 11.96 -7.70
C HIS A 21 9.36 11.77 -7.61
N ASP A 22 8.87 10.54 -7.78
CA ASP A 22 7.45 10.22 -7.59
C ASP A 22 7.03 10.46 -6.13
N ALA A 23 7.87 10.05 -5.17
CA ALA A 23 7.61 10.25 -3.75
C ALA A 23 7.54 11.75 -3.39
N GLU A 24 8.48 12.55 -3.88
CA GLU A 24 8.47 14.01 -3.69
C GLU A 24 7.19 14.63 -4.29
N SER A 25 6.82 14.19 -5.50
CA SER A 25 5.62 14.71 -6.18
C SER A 25 4.34 14.41 -5.41
N VAL A 26 4.26 13.25 -4.74
CA VAL A 26 3.14 12.91 -3.85
C VAL A 26 3.13 13.79 -2.61
N ILE A 27 4.28 13.95 -1.94
CA ILE A 27 4.41 14.78 -0.72
C ILE A 27 4.03 16.24 -1.00
N LEU A 28 4.42 16.76 -2.16
CA LEU A 28 4.10 18.12 -2.60
C LEU A 28 2.68 18.26 -3.19
N ASN A 29 1.83 17.23 -3.09
CA ASN A 29 0.46 17.20 -3.60
C ASN A 29 0.32 17.49 -5.11
N LYS A 30 1.36 17.19 -5.89
CA LYS A 30 1.38 17.39 -7.35
C LYS A 30 0.71 16.23 -8.09
N VAL A 31 0.69 15.04 -7.48
CA VAL A 31 0.12 13.82 -8.05
C VAL A 31 -0.65 13.03 -6.99
N THR A 32 -1.57 12.18 -7.44
CA THR A 32 -2.25 11.18 -6.61
C THR A 32 -1.74 9.77 -6.91
N LEU A 33 -1.79 8.88 -5.93
CA LEU A 33 -1.43 7.48 -6.08
C LEU A 33 -2.66 6.58 -6.23
N THR A 34 -2.54 5.56 -7.06
CA THR A 34 -3.47 4.43 -7.11
C THR A 34 -2.69 3.12 -7.21
N LEU A 35 -3.23 2.02 -6.69
CA LEU A 35 -2.62 0.71 -6.85
C LEU A 35 -2.99 0.11 -8.20
N SER A 36 -2.03 -0.53 -8.85
CA SER A 36 -2.28 -1.40 -9.99
C SER A 36 -3.23 -2.55 -9.55
N PRO A 37 -4.03 -3.10 -10.48
CA PRO A 37 -4.85 -4.28 -10.18
C PRO A 37 -4.02 -5.46 -9.68
N VAL A 38 -2.82 -5.66 -10.21
CA VAL A 38 -1.94 -6.77 -9.83
C VAL A 38 -1.38 -6.57 -8.43
N ALA A 39 -0.98 -5.34 -8.06
CA ALA A 39 -0.56 -5.03 -6.70
C ALA A 39 -1.68 -5.27 -5.69
N ARG A 40 -2.91 -4.84 -6.02
CA ARG A 40 -4.09 -5.11 -5.20
C ARG A 40 -4.31 -6.61 -4.99
N SER A 41 -4.18 -7.42 -6.05
CA SER A 41 -4.27 -8.88 -5.94
C SER A 41 -3.21 -9.46 -5.01
N ARG A 42 -1.94 -9.05 -5.16
CA ARG A 42 -0.84 -9.55 -4.29
C ARG A 42 -1.05 -9.19 -2.82
N CYS A 43 -1.55 -7.98 -2.54
CA CYS A 43 -1.91 -7.58 -1.18
C CYS A 43 -3.04 -8.44 -0.61
N LYS A 44 -4.07 -8.74 -1.41
CA LYS A 44 -5.15 -9.65 -1.02
C LYS A 44 -4.62 -11.05 -0.73
N ASP A 45 -3.80 -11.61 -1.60
CA ASP A 45 -3.22 -12.95 -1.40
C ASP A 45 -2.36 -13.01 -0.13
N SER A 46 -1.59 -11.95 0.15
CA SER A 46 -0.79 -11.86 1.38
C SER A 46 -1.66 -11.79 2.63
N HIS A 47 -2.75 -11.03 2.58
CA HIS A 47 -3.72 -10.96 3.66
C HIS A 47 -4.37 -12.33 3.93
N ASP A 48 -4.81 -13.02 2.88
CA ASP A 48 -5.44 -14.33 3.02
C ASP A 48 -4.47 -15.38 3.59
N ARG A 49 -3.18 -15.31 3.23
CA ARG A 49 -2.12 -16.14 3.85
C ARG A 49 -1.93 -15.84 5.33
N LEU A 50 -1.96 -14.57 5.73
CA LEU A 50 -1.87 -14.17 7.13
C LEU A 50 -3.07 -14.69 7.92
N CYS A 51 -4.29 -14.51 7.42
CA CYS A 51 -5.50 -15.03 8.06
C CYS A 51 -5.45 -16.56 8.21
N LYS A 52 -4.93 -17.28 7.21
CA LYS A 52 -4.73 -18.73 7.29
C LYS A 52 -3.76 -19.07 8.41
N ALA A 53 -2.62 -18.38 8.49
CA ALA A 53 -1.62 -18.63 9.53
C ALA A 53 -2.14 -18.39 10.95
N ILE A 54 -2.98 -17.36 11.13
CA ILE A 54 -3.67 -17.08 12.40
C ILE A 54 -4.64 -18.22 12.76
N LYS A 55 -5.44 -18.70 11.80
CA LYS A 55 -6.38 -19.82 12.02
C LYS A 55 -5.69 -21.13 12.38
N GLU A 56 -4.48 -21.32 11.88
CA GLU A 56 -3.64 -22.50 12.12
C GLU A 56 -2.81 -22.37 13.42
N ASP A 57 -2.99 -21.29 14.20
CA ASP A 57 -2.22 -20.98 15.42
C ASP A 57 -0.71 -21.12 15.22
N ARG A 58 -0.22 -20.61 14.08
CA ARG A 58 1.18 -20.75 13.73
C ARG A 58 2.05 -19.86 14.60
N HIS A 59 3.15 -20.42 15.11
CA HIS A 59 4.14 -19.68 15.89
C HIS A 59 4.85 -18.61 15.04
N ILE A 60 4.39 -17.35 15.13
CA ILE A 60 4.84 -16.22 14.33
C ILE A 60 4.97 -14.98 15.22
N TYR A 61 6.10 -14.28 15.10
CA TYR A 61 6.39 -13.05 15.83
C TYR A 61 5.26 -12.02 15.71
N GLY A 62 4.78 -11.53 16.86
CA GLY A 62 3.74 -10.52 16.95
C GLY A 62 2.32 -11.00 16.63
N LEU A 63 2.13 -12.29 16.33
CA LEU A 63 0.81 -12.91 16.21
C LEU A 63 0.52 -13.82 17.41
N THR A 64 1.43 -14.75 17.70
CA THR A 64 1.30 -15.73 18.79
C THR A 64 2.43 -15.59 19.82
N THR A 65 3.17 -14.49 19.76
CA THR A 65 4.27 -14.17 20.67
C THR A 65 4.04 -12.78 21.27
N GLY A 66 4.81 -12.41 22.29
CA GLY A 66 4.96 -11.00 22.66
C GLY A 66 5.82 -10.23 21.64
N PHE A 67 6.30 -9.06 22.04
CA PHE A 67 7.15 -8.19 21.22
C PHE A 67 8.50 -7.94 21.91
N GLY A 68 9.56 -7.68 21.13
CA GLY A 68 10.88 -7.38 21.67
C GLY A 68 11.44 -8.55 22.50
N PRO A 69 11.98 -8.31 23.72
CA PRO A 69 12.49 -9.36 24.59
C PRO A 69 11.44 -10.36 25.10
N LEU A 70 10.14 -10.08 24.90
CA LEU A 70 9.03 -10.92 25.33
C LEU A 70 8.41 -11.73 24.19
N ALA A 71 9.06 -11.74 23.02
CA ALA A 71 8.63 -12.55 21.88
C ALA A 71 9.06 -14.02 22.01
#